data_AF-A0A2P7AUV0-F1
#
_entry.id   AF-A0A2P7AUV0-F1
#
_cell.length_a   1.000
_cell.length_b   1.000
_cell.length_c   1.000
_cell.angle_alpha   90.00
_cell.angle_beta   90.00
_cell.angle_gamma   90.00
#
_symmetry.space_group_name_H-M   'P 1'
#
loop_
_entity.id
_entity.type
_entity.pdbx_description
1 polymer ?
#
loop_
_entity_poly.entity_id
_entity_poly.type
_entity_poly.pdbx_seq_one_letter_code
_entity_poly.pdbx_strand_id
1 'polypeptide(L)' 'MRMRELQTIRYDERTATLRFSGLNAFKKPKTVRVVIDDPEAFLNAIKKALSDPDGIPISFETSPAGQAQR' A
#
# COMPACT_ATOMS: atom_id res chain seq x y z
N MET A 1 -8.67 19.05 -0.79
CA MET A 1 -8.99 18.55 -2.16
C MET A 1 -8.45 17.13 -2.36
N ARG A 2 -9.22 16.20 -2.94
CA ARG A 2 -8.84 14.79 -3.19
C ARG A 2 -8.18 14.57 -4.56
N MET A 3 -7.33 13.55 -4.70
CA MET A 3 -6.85 13.08 -6.01
C MET A 3 -8.03 12.43 -6.75
N ARG A 4 -8.17 12.68 -8.05
CA ARG A 4 -9.25 12.11 -8.89
C ARG A 4 -8.72 11.24 -10.01
N GLU A 5 -7.52 11.51 -10.50
CA GLU A 5 -6.86 10.73 -11.53
C GLU A 5 -5.49 10.32 -11.00
N LEU A 6 -5.25 9.02 -10.87
CA LEU A 6 -3.96 8.49 -10.49
C LEU A 6 -3.14 8.24 -11.76
N GLN A 7 -1.92 8.79 -11.81
CA GLN A 7 -1.06 8.68 -12.99
C GLN A 7 0.18 7.82 -12.71
N THR A 8 0.70 7.85 -11.49
CA THR A 8 1.92 7.11 -11.15
C THR A 8 1.89 6.65 -9.71
N ILE A 9 2.28 5.40 -9.49
CA ILE A 9 2.63 4.83 -8.19
C ILE A 9 4.12 4.52 -8.22
N ARG A 10 4.86 4.97 -7.20
CA ARG A 10 6.29 4.65 -7.03
C ARG A 10 6.56 4.23 -5.60
N TYR A 11 7.26 3.11 -5.44
CA TYR A 11 7.79 2.68 -4.15
C TYR A 11 9.26 3.08 -4.05
N ASP A 12 9.66 3.63 -2.90
CA ASP A 12 11.05 3.92 -2.55
C ASP A 12 11.47 2.97 -1.43
N GLU A 13 12.30 1.99 -1.78
CA GLU A 13 12.83 0.97 -0.85
C GLU A 13 13.67 1.57 0.27
N ARG A 14 14.38 2.69 0.01
CA ARG A 14 15.25 3.30 1.02
C ARG A 14 14.47 3.97 2.14
N THR A 15 13.27 4.46 1.81
CA THR A 15 12.43 5.22 2.73
C THR A 15 11.13 4.52 3.07
N ALA A 16 10.96 3.26 2.62
CA ALA A 16 9.74 2.49 2.79
C ALA A 16 8.46 3.27 2.45
N THR A 17 8.51 4.10 1.40
CA THR A 17 7.44 5.06 1.11
C THR A 17 6.80 4.78 -0.23
N LEU A 18 5.47 4.70 -0.24
CA LEU A 18 4.67 4.66 -1.47
C LEU A 18 4.23 6.08 -1.84
N ARG A 19 4.57 6.51 -3.05
CA ARG A 19 4.21 7.82 -3.59
C ARG A 19 3.19 7.67 -4.72
N PHE A 20 2.02 8.22 -4.49
CA PHE A 20 0.95 8.35 -5.49
C PHE A 20 1.01 9.75 -6.09
N SER A 21 1.09 9.85 -7.41
CA SER A 21 1.09 11.13 -8.13
C SER A 21 -0.01 11.13 -9.17
N GLY A 22 -0.71 12.25 -9.30
CA GLY A 22 -1.83 12.36 -10.20
C GLY A 22 -2.44 13.75 -10.21
N LEU A 23 -3.70 13.86 -10.65
CA LEU A 23 -4.41 15.12 -10.76
C LEU A 23 -5.61 15.20 -9.81
N ASN A 24 -5.93 16.41 -9.38
CA ASN A 24 -7.18 16.70 -8.65
C ASN A 24 -8.31 17.10 -9.62
N ALA A 25 -9.48 17.46 -9.08
CA ALA A 25 -10.65 17.85 -9.86
C ALA A 25 -10.43 19.06 -10.81
N PHE A 26 -9.40 19.86 -10.54
CA PHE A 26 -9.04 21.05 -11.31
C PHE A 26 -7.86 20.79 -12.26
N LYS A 27 -7.54 19.52 -12.53
CA LYS A 27 -6.39 19.10 -13.33
C LYS A 27 -5.05 19.61 -12.78
N LYS A 28 -4.97 19.95 -11.49
CA LYS A 28 -3.72 20.34 -10.84
C LYS A 28 -2.99 19.11 -10.30
N PRO A 29 -1.65 19.05 -10.41
CA PRO A 29 -0.86 17.98 -9.81
C PRO A 29 -1.11 17.85 -8.32
N LYS A 30 -1.23 16.60 -7.85
CA LYS A 30 -1.29 16.25 -6.44
C LYS A 30 -0.45 15.01 -6.18
N THR A 31 0.27 15.03 -5.07
CA THR A 31 1.03 13.89 -4.58
C THR A 31 0.51 13.49 -3.20
N VAL A 32 0.45 12.19 -2.95
CA VAL A 32 0.18 11.60 -1.64
C VAL A 32 1.32 10.63 -1.33
N ARG A 33 1.77 10.63 -0.07
CA ARG A 33 2.80 9.74 0.44
C ARG A 33 2.20 8.87 1.54
N VAL A 34 2.47 7.58 1.48
CA VAL A 34 2.14 6.60 2.51
C VAL A 34 3.45 5.99 2.98
N VAL A 35 3.73 6.11 4.27
CA VAL A 35 4.86 5.44 4.91
C VAL A 35 4.40 4.03 5.26
N ILE A 36 5.24 3.04 4.97
CA ILE A 36 4.99 1.64 5.26
C ILE A 36 5.83 1.26 6.47
N ASP A 37 5.17 0.88 7.56
CA ASP A 37 5.82 0.59 8.83
C ASP A 37 6.62 -0.73 8.78
N ASP A 38 6.09 -1.74 8.07
CA ASP A 38 6.76 -3.02 7.81
C ASP A 38 6.90 -3.26 6.29
N PRO A 39 8.06 -2.87 5.71
CA PRO A 39 8.31 -2.99 4.27
C PRO A 39 8.31 -4.45 3.78
N GLU A 40 8.78 -5.38 4.61
CA GLU A 40 8.90 -6.78 4.24
C GLU A 40 7.52 -7.46 4.19
N ALA A 41 6.69 -7.24 5.20
CA ALA A 41 5.30 -7.72 5.20
C ALA A 41 4.53 -7.17 3.99
N PHE A 42 4.73 -5.89 3.67
CA PHE A 42 4.11 -5.25 2.51
C PHE A 42 4.55 -5.87 1.17
N LEU A 43 5.86 -6.05 0.96
CA LEU A 43 6.37 -6.67 -0.27
C LEU A 43 5.92 -8.13 -0.40
N ASN A 44 5.89 -8.88 0.69
CA ASN A 44 5.42 -10.26 0.69
C ASN A 44 3.93 -10.36 0.35
N ALA A 45 3.11 -9.44 0.86
CA ALA A 45 1.71 -9.34 0.47
C ALA A 45 1.56 -9.01 -1.03
N ILE A 46 2.32 -8.06 -1.58
CA ILE A 46 2.29 -7.79 -3.04
C ILE A 46 2.64 -9.05 -3.83
N LYS A 47 3.73 -9.74 -3.48
CA LYS A 47 4.14 -10.98 -4.16
C LYS A 47 3.04 -12.03 -4.13
N LYS A 48 2.39 -12.19 -2.98
CA LYS A 48 1.28 -13.13 -2.81
C LYS A 48 0.08 -12.72 -3.65
N ALA A 49 -0.28 -11.44 -3.69
CA ALA A 49 -1.39 -10.92 -4.51
C ALA A 49 -1.15 -11.11 -6.00
N LEU A 50 0.09 -10.92 -6.46
CA LEU A 50 0.45 -11.11 -7.87
C LEU A 50 0.54 -12.60 -8.26
N SER A 51 0.78 -13.49 -7.30
CA SER A 51 0.82 -14.94 -7.53
C SER A 51 -0.56 -15.59 -7.47
N ASP A 52 -1.57 -14.85 -6.99
CA ASP A 52 -2.94 -15.32 -6.83
C ASP A 52 -3.77 -14.96 -8.08
N PRO A 53 -4.29 -15.95 -8.84
CA PRO A 53 -5.05 -15.69 -10.06
C PRO A 53 -6.46 -15.14 -9.79
N ASP A 54 -6.98 -15.29 -8.57
CA ASP A 54 -8.36 -14.98 -8.22
C ASP A 54 -8.50 -13.62 -7.49
N GLY A 55 -7.38 -12.93 -7.26
CA GLY A 55 -7.37 -11.57 -6.70
C GLY A 55 -7.90 -11.49 -5.27
N ILE A 56 -7.61 -12.52 -4.46
CA ILE A 56 -8.10 -12.61 -3.08
C ILE A 56 -7.55 -11.43 -2.24
N PRO A 57 -8.38 -10.76 -1.43
CA PRO A 57 -7.92 -9.71 -0.51
C PRO A 57 -6.87 -10.23 0.46
N ILE A 58 -5.73 -9.56 0.56
CA ILE A 58 -4.68 -9.89 1.53
C ILE A 58 -4.85 -9.03 2.77
N SER A 59 -5.25 -9.65 3.87
CA SER A 59 -5.31 -8.99 5.17
C SER A 59 -3.92 -8.85 5.77
N PHE A 60 -3.57 -7.63 6.13
CA PHE A 60 -2.47 -7.31 7.04
C PHE A 60 -3.01 -7.26 8.46
N GLU A 61 -3.52 -8.39 8.98
CA GLU A 61 -3.86 -8.44 10.39
C GLU A 61 -2.56 -8.30 11.19
N THR A 62 -2.41 -7.19 11.91
CA THR A 62 -1.50 -7.09 13.05
C THR A 62 -1.91 -8.21 13.99
N SER A 63 -1.20 -9.34 13.94
CA SER A 63 -1.40 -10.40 14.93
C SER A 63 -1.16 -9.76 16.30
N PRO A 64 -2.16 -9.67 17.20
CA PRO A 64 -1.85 -9.41 18.58
C PRO A 64 -1.09 -10.65 19.05
N ALA A 65 0.16 -10.47 19.42
CA ALA A 65 0.87 -11.47 20.19
C ALA A 65 0.03 -11.84 21.41
N GLY A 66 -0.19 -13.14 21.63
CA GLY A 66 -0.61 -13.66 22.93
C GLY A 66 -1.92 -14.46 22.92
N GLN A 67 -1.75 -15.77 22.80
CA GLN A 67 -2.32 -16.78 23.71
C GLN A 67 -3.45 -16.31 24.64
N ALA A 68 -4.62 -16.95 24.49
CA ALA A 68 -5.34 -17.47 25.64
C ALA A 68 -6.00 -18.78 25.22
N GLN A 69 -5.32 -19.89 25.48
CA GLN A 69 -5.98 -21.17 25.66
C GLN A 69 -7.08 -21.00 26.71
N ARG A 70 -8.30 -21.39 26.35
CA ARG A 70 -9.25 -22.02 27.26
C ARG A 70 -9.95 -23.13 26.53
#